data_AF-A0A370TLZ6-F1
#
_entry.id   AF-A0A370TLZ6-F1
#
_cell.length_a   1.000
_cell.length_b   1.000
_cell.length_c   1.000
_cell.angle_alpha   90.00
_cell.angle_beta   90.00
_cell.angle_gamma   90.00
#
_symmetry.space_group_name_H-M   'P 1'
#
loop_
_entity.id
_entity.type
_entity.pdbx_description
1 polymer ?
#
loop_
_entity_poly.entity_id
_entity_poly.type
_entity_poly.pdbx_seq_one_letter_code
_entity_poly.pdbx_strand_id
1 'polypeptide(L)'
;MEEAPGISVADIWKDIGLESKDRIIDALVAIENKLLSVAFTRLVRYGNVYFARDSFPGCEKAEISSSSSLPLELKMEVEERFTIGPVVEHVFWKEDRASMPIERGLWKTAQDYLKALENNQYNQTRQNQSWLTIFAPSFFLVGARNGTSMKQKTLA
;
A
#
# COMPACT_ATOMS: atom_id res chain seq x y z
N MET A 1 -2.11 -15.48 11.99
CA MET A 1 -1.80 -16.15 10.71
C MET A 1 -1.52 -17.59 11.04
N GLU A 2 -2.04 -18.53 10.26
CA GLU A 2 -1.75 -19.96 10.46
C GLU A 2 -0.30 -20.23 10.09
N GLU A 3 0.40 -21.05 10.87
CA GLU A 3 1.78 -21.42 10.58
C GLU A 3 1.82 -22.38 9.39
N ALA A 4 2.63 -22.06 8.38
CA ALA A 4 2.81 -22.93 7.24
C ALA A 4 3.64 -24.16 7.65
N PRO A 5 3.11 -25.39 7.57
CA PRO A 5 3.88 -26.58 7.89
C PRO A 5 4.95 -26.80 6.81
N GLY A 6 6.17 -27.11 7.23
CA GLY A 6 7.26 -27.43 6.30
C GLY A 6 8.64 -27.05 6.83
N ILE A 7 9.64 -27.18 5.97
CA ILE A 7 11.02 -26.77 6.24
C ILE A 7 11.29 -25.53 5.39
N SER A 8 11.88 -24.50 5.98
CA SER A 8 12.27 -23.30 5.24
C SER A 8 13.27 -23.68 4.15
N VAL A 9 13.00 -23.24 2.92
CA VAL A 9 13.94 -23.44 1.80
C VAL A 9 15.28 -22.80 2.12
N ALA A 10 15.31 -21.69 2.87
CA ALA A 10 16.55 -21.02 3.27
C ALA A 10 17.48 -21.92 4.10
N ASP A 11 16.90 -22.79 4.93
CA ASP A 11 17.65 -23.66 5.84
C ASP A 11 18.34 -24.81 5.07
N ILE A 12 17.68 -25.33 4.03
CA ILE A 12 18.16 -26.47 3.25
C ILE A 12 18.85 -26.09 1.93
N TRP A 13 18.81 -24.81 1.53
CA TRP A 13 19.25 -24.37 0.20
C TRP A 13 20.71 -24.73 -0.13
N LYS A 14 21.60 -24.73 0.87
CA LYS A 14 23.01 -25.07 0.67
C LYS A 14 23.24 -26.58 0.49
N ASP A 15 22.38 -27.39 1.10
CA ASP A 15 22.54 -28.83 1.20
C ASP A 15 21.83 -29.60 0.09
N ILE A 16 20.85 -28.97 -0.58
CA ILE A 16 20.14 -29.56 -1.71
C ILE A 16 20.93 -29.49 -3.03
N GLY A 17 20.78 -30.53 -3.84
CA GLY A 17 21.39 -30.62 -5.17
C GLY A 17 20.79 -29.65 -6.19
N LEU A 18 21.52 -29.42 -7.30
CA LEU A 18 21.12 -28.47 -8.34
C LEU A 18 19.75 -28.81 -8.95
N GLU A 19 19.48 -30.07 -9.24
CA GLU A 19 18.18 -30.50 -9.79
C GLU A 19 17.00 -30.14 -8.87
N SER A 20 17.19 -30.26 -7.55
CA SER A 20 16.17 -29.86 -6.58
C SER A 20 15.98 -28.34 -6.55
N LYS A 21 17.05 -27.56 -6.73
CA LYS A 21 16.98 -26.10 -6.82
C LYS A 21 16.19 -25.66 -8.04
N ASP A 22 16.45 -26.28 -9.20
CA ASP A 22 15.73 -25.98 -10.44
C ASP A 22 14.23 -26.24 -10.26
N ARG A 23 13.85 -27.38 -9.69
CA ARG A 23 12.43 -27.68 -9.39
C ARG A 23 11.78 -26.67 -8.44
N ILE A 24 12.52 -26.18 -7.44
CA ILE A 24 12.01 -25.16 -6.51
C ILE A 24 11.80 -23.84 -7.25
N ILE A 25 12.74 -23.44 -8.10
CA ILE A 25 12.64 -22.22 -8.90
C ILE A 25 11.46 -22.33 -9.87
N ASP A 26 11.29 -23.44 -10.57
CA ASP A 26 10.15 -23.67 -11.46
C ASP A 26 8.82 -23.59 -10.72
N ALA A 27 8.73 -24.18 -9.52
CA ALA A 27 7.55 -24.09 -8.68
C ALA A 27 7.28 -22.65 -8.23
N LEU A 28 8.32 -21.90 -7.88
CA LEU A 28 8.21 -20.49 -7.49
C LEU A 28 7.68 -19.64 -8.65
N VAL A 29 8.26 -19.81 -9.85
CA VAL A 29 7.81 -19.12 -11.07
C VAL A 29 6.37 -19.51 -11.42
N ALA A 30 5.98 -20.77 -11.23
CA ALA A 30 4.60 -21.21 -11.45
C ALA A 30 3.63 -20.55 -10.46
N ILE A 31 4.01 -20.39 -9.20
CA ILE A 31 3.20 -19.67 -8.19
C ILE A 31 3.10 -18.19 -8.55
N GLU A 32 4.22 -17.54 -8.87
CA GLU A 32 4.25 -16.13 -9.25
C GLU A 32 3.36 -15.87 -10.48
N ASN A 33 3.49 -16.69 -11.53
CA ASN A 33 2.64 -16.60 -12.72
C ASN A 33 1.15 -16.78 -12.40
N LYS A 34 0.80 -17.68 -11.48
CA LYS A 34 -0.60 -17.86 -11.04
C LYS A 34 -1.09 -16.64 -10.27
N LEU A 35 -0.30 -16.11 -9.34
CA LEU A 35 -0.65 -14.91 -8.58
C LEU A 35 -0.81 -13.70 -9.51
N LEU A 36 0.12 -13.49 -10.44
CA LEU A 36 0.08 -12.40 -11.42
C LEU A 36 -1.06 -12.54 -12.45
N SER A 37 -1.42 -13.77 -12.84
CA SER A 37 -2.58 -14.04 -13.71
C SER A 37 -3.91 -13.68 -13.04
N VAL A 38 -3.96 -13.76 -11.70
CA VAL A 38 -5.11 -13.32 -10.90
C VAL A 38 -5.04 -11.80 -10.62
N ALA A 39 -3.84 -11.19 -10.71
CA ALA A 39 -3.57 -9.88 -10.15
C ALA A 39 -4.14 -8.69 -10.95
N PHE A 40 -4.83 -7.82 -10.20
CA PHE A 40 -5.12 -6.38 -10.39
C PHE A 40 -5.89 -5.88 -11.63
N THR A 41 -5.90 -6.60 -12.76
CA THR A 41 -6.81 -6.27 -13.87
C THR A 41 -8.23 -6.80 -13.63
N ARG A 42 -8.35 -7.80 -12.75
CA ARG A 42 -9.60 -8.49 -12.43
C ARG A 42 -10.21 -8.06 -11.11
N LEU A 43 -9.42 -7.57 -10.14
CA LEU A 43 -9.98 -7.03 -8.90
C LEU A 43 -10.49 -5.61 -9.14
N VAL A 44 -11.69 -5.33 -8.65
CA VAL A 44 -12.40 -4.06 -8.88
C VAL A 44 -11.86 -2.94 -7.97
N ARG A 45 -10.98 -3.26 -7.02
CA ARG A 45 -10.44 -2.36 -5.99
C ARG A 45 -8.96 -2.62 -5.72
N TYR A 46 -8.24 -1.55 -5.42
CA TYR A 46 -6.85 -1.55 -4.98
C TYR A 46 -6.80 -1.35 -3.45
N GLY A 47 -6.11 -2.26 -2.77
CA GLY A 47 -5.94 -2.29 -1.33
C GLY A 47 -5.24 -3.57 -0.88
N ASN A 48 -5.26 -3.85 0.42
CA ASN A 48 -4.73 -5.09 0.98
C ASN A 48 -5.82 -6.14 1.13
N VAL A 49 -5.47 -7.41 0.97
CA VAL A 49 -6.39 -8.55 1.14
C VAL A 49 -6.42 -8.97 2.61
N TYR A 50 -7.63 -9.10 3.15
CA TYR A 50 -7.91 -9.55 4.51
C TYR A 50 -8.88 -10.73 4.48
N PHE A 51 -8.91 -11.53 5.54
CA PHE A 51 -9.96 -12.53 5.70
C PHE A 51 -11.28 -11.84 6.04
N ALA A 52 -12.38 -12.31 5.44
CA ALA A 52 -13.71 -11.75 5.67
C ALA A 52 -14.14 -11.85 7.14
N ARG A 53 -13.71 -12.90 7.86
CA ARG A 53 -13.95 -13.07 9.31
C ARG A 53 -13.29 -11.97 10.17
N ASP A 54 -12.21 -11.38 9.68
CA ASP A 54 -11.39 -10.38 10.37
C ASP A 54 -11.64 -8.97 9.76
N SER A 55 -12.80 -8.79 9.11
CA SER A 55 -13.17 -7.55 8.46
C SER A 55 -13.45 -6.43 9.46
N PHE A 56 -13.09 -5.21 9.09
CA PHE A 56 -13.25 -4.01 9.91
C PHE A 56 -13.84 -2.87 9.06
N PRO A 57 -14.34 -1.78 9.68
CA PRO A 57 -14.92 -0.67 8.93
C PRO A 57 -13.95 -0.09 7.89
N GLY A 58 -14.38 -0.03 6.63
CA GLY A 58 -13.54 0.39 5.50
C GLY A 58 -13.07 -0.76 4.62
N CYS A 59 -13.39 -2.01 4.95
CA CYS A 59 -13.22 -3.15 4.06
C CYS A 59 -14.44 -3.34 3.14
N GLU A 60 -14.19 -3.64 1.86
CA GLU A 60 -15.18 -4.06 0.87
C GLU A 60 -14.94 -5.53 0.48
N LYS A 61 -15.93 -6.20 -0.11
CA LYS A 61 -15.75 -7.58 -0.60
C LYS A 61 -14.70 -7.66 -1.71
N ALA A 62 -13.96 -8.76 -1.77
CA ALA A 62 -13.01 -9.03 -2.83
C ALA A 62 -13.72 -9.46 -4.12
N GLU A 63 -14.40 -8.51 -4.78
CA GLU A 63 -15.11 -8.75 -6.03
C GLU A 63 -14.14 -8.95 -7.20
N ILE A 64 -14.33 -10.06 -7.91
CA ILE A 64 -13.60 -10.36 -9.15
C ILE A 64 -14.48 -9.93 -10.33
N SER A 65 -13.94 -9.05 -11.18
CA SER A 65 -14.56 -8.56 -12.40
C SER A 65 -15.20 -9.67 -13.20
N SER A 66 -16.47 -9.44 -13.58
CA SER A 66 -17.31 -10.42 -14.28
C SER A 66 -16.71 -10.85 -15.61
N SER A 67 -15.82 -10.06 -16.22
CA SER A 67 -15.10 -10.37 -17.48
C SER A 67 -13.98 -11.40 -17.33
N SER A 68 -13.65 -11.82 -16.11
CA SER A 68 -12.65 -12.86 -15.88
C SER A 68 -13.18 -14.26 -16.26
N SER A 69 -12.35 -15.04 -16.96
CA SER A 69 -12.61 -16.44 -17.38
C SER A 69 -12.65 -17.45 -16.21
N LEU A 70 -12.74 -16.97 -14.96
CA LEU A 70 -12.75 -17.83 -13.78
C LEU A 70 -14.15 -18.46 -13.57
N PRO A 71 -14.23 -19.72 -13.13
CA PRO A 71 -15.47 -20.36 -12.70
C PRO A 71 -16.22 -19.52 -11.66
N LEU A 72 -17.55 -19.49 -11.74
CA LEU A 72 -18.40 -18.71 -10.84
C LEU A 72 -18.23 -19.13 -9.37
N GLU A 73 -18.07 -20.44 -9.12
CA GLU A 73 -17.88 -20.99 -7.78
C GLU A 73 -16.63 -20.42 -7.10
N LEU A 74 -15.52 -20.30 -7.82
CA LEU A 74 -14.29 -19.68 -7.29
C LEU A 74 -14.46 -18.18 -7.01
N LYS A 75 -15.27 -17.47 -7.81
CA LYS A 75 -15.57 -16.05 -7.54
C LYS A 75 -16.36 -15.89 -6.24
N MET A 76 -17.37 -16.73 -6.06
CA MET A 76 -18.18 -16.75 -4.83
C MET A 76 -17.33 -17.12 -3.61
N GLU A 77 -16.46 -18.12 -3.72
CA GLU A 77 -15.56 -18.50 -2.63
C GLU A 77 -14.63 -17.35 -2.25
N VAL A 78 -14.07 -16.63 -3.23
CA VAL A 78 -13.20 -15.48 -2.97
C VAL A 78 -13.95 -14.35 -2.27
N GLU A 79 -15.16 -14.02 -2.74
CA GLU A 79 -16.01 -12.99 -2.12
C GLU A 79 -16.47 -13.36 -0.70
N GLU A 80 -16.63 -14.64 -0.40
CA GLU A 80 -17.01 -15.13 0.93
C GLU A 80 -15.81 -15.14 1.88
N ARG A 81 -14.64 -15.56 1.42
CA ARG A 81 -13.46 -15.75 2.27
C ARG A 81 -12.64 -14.48 2.45
N PHE A 82 -12.65 -13.57 1.49
CA PHE A 82 -11.74 -12.44 1.45
C PHE A 82 -12.45 -11.08 1.30
N THR A 83 -11.83 -10.07 1.90
CA THR A 83 -12.21 -8.66 1.77
C THR A 83 -10.98 -7.85 1.39
N ILE A 84 -11.18 -6.73 0.69
CA ILE A 84 -10.14 -5.76 0.41
C ILE A 84 -10.32 -4.61 1.39
N GLY A 85 -9.26 -4.25 2.11
CA GLY A 85 -9.25 -3.13 3.05
C GLY A 85 -8.15 -2.12 2.73
N PRO A 86 -8.00 -1.09 3.58
CA PRO A 86 -7.00 -0.05 3.40
C PRO A 86 -5.57 -0.61 3.37
N VAL A 87 -4.68 0.13 2.72
CA VAL A 87 -3.28 -0.23 2.57
C VAL A 87 -2.52 -0.06 3.89
N VAL A 88 -1.71 -1.06 4.23
CA VAL A 88 -0.89 -1.14 5.46
C VAL A 88 0.58 -0.78 5.21
N GLU A 89 0.88 -0.21 4.05
CA GLU A 89 2.24 0.21 3.73
C GLU A 89 2.73 1.26 4.74
N HIS A 90 3.95 1.04 5.24
CA HIS A 90 4.55 1.81 6.33
C HIS A 90 4.49 3.34 6.11
N VAL A 91 4.58 3.79 4.85
CA VAL A 91 4.52 5.22 4.50
C VAL A 91 3.22 5.89 4.97
N PHE A 92 2.10 5.15 5.03
CA PHE A 92 0.79 5.66 5.45
C PHE A 92 0.56 5.63 6.96
N TRP A 93 1.40 4.91 7.71
CA TRP A 93 1.20 4.63 9.13
C TRP A 93 2.34 5.10 10.03
N LYS A 94 3.39 5.69 9.45
CA LYS A 94 4.56 6.16 10.21
C LYS A 94 4.24 7.36 11.11
N GLU A 95 4.64 7.29 12.37
CA GLU A 95 4.57 8.39 13.35
C GLU A 95 3.16 8.99 13.45
N ASP A 96 3.03 10.32 13.41
CA ASP A 96 1.77 11.04 13.56
C ASP A 96 0.75 10.70 12.46
N ARG A 97 1.22 10.16 11.31
CA ARG A 97 0.36 9.78 10.18
C ARG A 97 -0.65 8.69 10.54
N ALA A 98 -0.39 7.85 11.54
CA ALA A 98 -1.37 6.86 12.01
C ALA A 98 -2.64 7.53 12.56
N SER A 99 -2.49 8.68 13.22
CA SER A 99 -3.58 9.45 13.83
C SER A 99 -4.22 10.47 12.88
N MET A 100 -3.56 10.81 11.77
CA MET A 100 -4.05 11.78 10.80
C MET A 100 -5.18 11.19 9.93
N PRO A 101 -6.16 12.04 9.51
CA PRO A 101 -7.19 11.66 8.55
C PRO A 101 -6.58 11.60 7.13
N ILE A 102 -5.80 10.56 6.88
CA ILE A 102 -5.16 10.26 5.60
C ILE A 102 -6.05 9.28 4.84
N GLU A 103 -6.20 9.48 3.52
CA GLU A 103 -6.87 8.54 2.63
C GLU A 103 -5.99 7.31 2.46
N ARG A 104 -6.43 6.16 2.99
CA ARG A 104 -5.68 4.88 2.96
C ARG A 104 -6.28 3.86 2.00
N GLY A 105 -7.16 4.30 1.11
CA GLY A 105 -7.97 3.46 0.23
C GLY A 105 -9.36 3.20 0.80
N LEU A 106 -10.21 2.45 0.09
CA LEU A 106 -9.95 1.69 -1.13
C LEU A 106 -9.99 2.55 -2.40
N TRP A 107 -9.12 2.27 -3.37
CA TRP A 107 -9.11 3.00 -4.65
C TRP A 107 -9.67 2.13 -5.77
N LYS A 108 -10.41 2.74 -6.71
CA LYS A 108 -11.01 2.02 -7.85
C LYS A 108 -10.09 2.05 -9.07
N THR A 109 -9.31 3.12 -9.20
CA THR A 109 -8.38 3.34 -10.29
C THR A 109 -7.01 3.76 -9.77
N ALA A 110 -5.97 3.59 -10.59
CA ALA A 110 -4.65 4.13 -10.29
C ALA A 110 -4.66 5.66 -10.14
N GLN A 111 -5.58 6.36 -10.80
CA GLN A 111 -5.73 7.81 -10.69
C GLN A 111 -6.26 8.22 -9.32
N ASP A 112 -7.19 7.46 -8.75
CA ASP A 112 -7.70 7.71 -7.40
C ASP A 112 -6.60 7.51 -6.35
N TYR A 113 -5.73 6.52 -6.56
CA TYR A 113 -4.54 6.32 -5.72
C TYR A 113 -3.59 7.51 -5.78
N LEU A 114 -3.28 8.00 -6.98
CA LEU A 114 -2.39 9.17 -7.15
C LEU A 114 -3.00 10.44 -6.55
N LYS A 115 -4.31 10.66 -6.70
CA LYS A 115 -5.02 11.77 -6.07
C LYS A 115 -4.98 11.69 -4.55
N ALA A 116 -5.16 10.49 -4.00
CA ALA A 116 -5.07 10.27 -2.56
C ALA A 116 -3.67 10.59 -2.04
N LEU A 117 -2.61 10.18 -2.76
CA LEU A 117 -1.24 10.55 -2.41
C LEU A 117 -1.04 12.07 -2.39
N GLU A 118 -1.51 12.78 -3.42
CA GLU A 118 -1.44 14.24 -3.49
C GLU A 118 -2.19 14.91 -2.33
N ASN A 119 -3.45 14.51 -2.10
CA ASN A 119 -4.28 15.01 -1.01
C ASN A 119 -3.63 14.77 0.36
N ASN A 120 -3.08 13.57 0.57
CA ASN A 120 -2.40 13.21 1.81
C ASN A 120 -1.18 14.09 2.07
N GLN A 121 -0.37 14.34 1.03
CA GLN A 121 0.79 15.21 1.12
C GLN A 121 0.39 16.67 1.38
N TYR A 122 -0.67 17.15 0.74
CA TYR A 122 -1.22 18.49 0.95
C TYR A 122 -1.75 18.66 2.38
N ASN A 123 -2.56 17.72 2.86
CA ASN A 123 -3.11 17.76 4.21
C ASN A 123 -2.02 17.69 5.28
N GLN A 124 -0.97 16.92 5.04
CA GLN A 124 0.17 16.85 5.93
C GLN A 124 0.93 18.18 6.01
N THR A 125 1.23 18.80 4.86
CA THR A 125 1.94 20.09 4.86
C THR A 125 1.13 21.19 5.55
N ARG A 126 -0.19 21.20 5.36
CA ARG A 126 -1.10 22.12 6.07
C ARG A 126 -1.09 21.92 7.58
N GLN A 127 -1.20 20.67 8.04
CA GLN A 127 -1.12 20.36 9.47
C GLN A 127 0.23 20.82 10.05
N ASN A 128 1.34 20.46 9.40
CA ASN A 128 2.67 20.86 9.85
C ASN A 128 2.84 22.39 9.89
N GLN A 129 2.29 23.14 8.93
CA GLN A 129 2.28 24.61 8.97
C GLN A 129 1.46 25.15 10.14
N SER A 130 0.28 24.57 10.41
CA SER A 130 -0.54 24.93 11.58
C SER A 130 0.25 24.74 12.89
N TRP A 131 0.90 23.58 13.06
CA TRP A 131 1.76 23.31 14.22
C TRP A 131 2.90 24.33 14.35
N LEU A 132 3.57 24.68 13.26
CA LEU A 132 4.61 25.71 13.26
C LEU A 132 4.07 27.09 13.65
N THR A 133 2.85 27.46 13.22
CA THR A 133 2.24 28.74 13.62
C THR A 133 1.84 28.80 15.10
N ILE A 134 1.47 27.66 15.70
CA ILE A 134 1.10 27.57 17.12
C ILE A 134 2.35 27.56 18.01
N PHE A 135 3.39 26.82 17.63
CA PHE A 135 4.58 26.61 18.47
C PHE A 135 5.76 27.54 18.14
N ALA A 136 5.76 28.21 16.98
CA ALA A 136 6.75 29.21 16.61
C ALA A 136 6.11 30.45 15.93
N PRO A 137 5.25 31.21 16.64
CA PRO A 137 4.57 32.38 16.05
C PRO A 137 5.55 33.45 15.52
N SER A 138 6.76 33.49 16.06
CA SER A 138 7.75 34.55 15.83
C SER A 138 8.58 34.40 14.55
N PHE A 139 8.55 33.27 13.83
CA PHE A 139 9.40 33.07 12.64
C PHE A 139 8.79 33.57 11.33
N PHE A 140 7.47 33.72 11.24
CA PHE A 140 6.80 34.11 9.98
C PHE A 140 6.62 35.62 9.79
N LEU A 141 6.83 36.45 10.82
CA LEU A 141 6.58 37.90 10.74
C LEU A 141 7.72 38.73 10.11
N VAL A 142 8.85 38.13 9.75
CA VAL A 142 10.02 38.87 9.22
C VAL A 142 10.06 38.92 7.68
N GLY A 143 9.21 38.16 6.97
CA GLY A 143 9.28 38.07 5.50
C GLY A 143 8.42 39.07 4.70
N ALA A 144 7.42 39.71 5.31
CA ALA A 144 6.41 40.48 4.56
C ALA A 144 6.68 42.00 4.47
N ARG A 145 7.78 42.50 5.03
CA ARG A 145 8.19 43.90 4.93
C ARG A 145 9.66 43.98 4.58
N ASN A 146 9.97 43.84 3.30
CA ASN A 146 10.90 44.69 2.55
C ASN A 146 11.30 43.96 1.27
N GLY A 147 10.77 44.45 0.15
CA GLY A 147 11.26 44.06 -1.16
C GLY A 147 12.72 44.46 -1.29
N THR A 148 13.62 43.49 -1.37
CA THR A 148 14.95 43.67 -1.96
C THR A 148 15.53 42.32 -2.35
N SER A 149 15.75 42.16 -3.65
CA SER A 149 16.62 41.21 -4.37
C SER A 149 17.40 40.18 -3.52
N MET A 150 17.04 38.90 -3.63
CA MET A 150 17.92 37.79 -3.25
C MET A 150 19.08 37.70 -4.26
N LYS A 151 20.26 38.21 -3.89
CA LYS A 151 21.51 37.78 -4.51
C LYS A 151 21.86 36.38 -3.98
N GLN A 152 22.04 35.44 -4.89
CA GLN A 152 22.67 34.16 -4.62
C GLN A 152 24.03 34.37 -3.96
N LYS A 153 24.28 33.72 -2.83
CA LYS A 153 25.64 33.48 -2.34
C LYS A 153 25.85 31.98 -2.17
N THR A 154 26.64 31.49 -3.12
CA THR A 154 27.29 30.19 -3.17
C THR A 154 28.19 29.96 -1.95
N LEU A 155 28.27 28.70 -1.55
CA LEU A 155 29.14 28.14 -0.50
C LEU A 155 30.62 28.51 -0.66
N ALA A 156 31.25 28.86 0.46
CA ALA A 156 32.58 28.41 0.89
C ALA A 156 32.66 28.55 2.42
#